data_AF-A0A418W3S2-F1
#
_entry.id   AF-A0A418W3S2-F1
#
_cell.length_a   1.000
_cell.length_b   1.000
_cell.length_c   1.000
_cell.angle_alpha   90.00
_cell.angle_beta   90.00
_cell.angle_gamma   90.00
#
_symmetry.space_group_name_H-M   'P 1'
#
loop_
_entity.id
_entity.type
_entity.pdbx_description
1 polymer ?
#
loop_
_entity_poly.entity_id
_entity_poly.type
_entity_poly.pdbx_seq_one_letter_code
_entity_poly.pdbx_strand_id
1 'polypeptide(L)'
;MPIRVTLDLMLNRRKMKAKDLAQRIGITEANLSLLRTGKVKGLRFETLAKICTVLDCQPGDLLAHDPDDDDLMTGGDDLEA
;
A
#
# COMPACT_ATOMS: atom_id res chain seq x y z
N MET A 1 5.29 -11.79 -2.43
CA MET A 1 4.73 -10.69 -1.59
C MET A 1 3.36 -10.33 -2.14
N PRO A 2 2.27 -10.75 -1.47
CA PRO A 2 0.94 -10.88 -2.10
C PRO A 2 0.28 -9.56 -2.48
N ILE A 3 0.52 -8.50 -1.69
CA ILE A 3 -0.28 -7.27 -1.77
C ILE A 3 0.57 -6.12 -2.33
N ARG A 4 0.25 -5.70 -3.55
CA ARG A 4 0.84 -4.53 -4.21
C ARG A 4 -0.01 -3.28 -3.94
N VAL A 5 0.65 -2.17 -3.62
CA VAL A 5 0.01 -0.86 -3.49
C VAL A 5 0.27 -0.01 -4.75
N THR A 6 -0.78 0.45 -5.43
CA THR A 6 -0.72 1.19 -6.71
C THR A 6 -0.97 2.70 -6.53
N LEU A 7 -0.36 3.30 -5.51
CA LEU A 7 -0.54 4.71 -5.18
C LEU A 7 -0.08 5.65 -6.30
N ASP A 8 0.99 5.31 -7.03
CA ASP A 8 1.52 6.12 -8.13
C ASP A 8 0.50 6.32 -9.26
N LEU A 9 -0.23 5.25 -9.61
CA LEU A 9 -1.28 5.29 -10.61
C LEU A 9 -2.41 6.24 -10.19
N MET A 10 -2.80 6.20 -8.91
CA MET A 10 -3.86 7.07 -8.40
C MET A 10 -3.46 8.53 -8.32
N LEU A 11 -2.22 8.82 -7.93
CA LEU A 11 -1.67 10.19 -7.96
C LEU A 11 -1.69 10.77 -9.38
N ASN A 12 -1.28 9.97 -10.37
CA ASN A 12 -1.32 10.37 -11.78
C ASN A 12 -2.75 10.59 -12.28
N ARG A 13 -3.68 9.70 -11.96
CA ARG A 13 -5.11 9.83 -12.32
C ARG A 13 -5.75 11.09 -11.71
N ARG A 14 -5.41 11.42 -10.47
CA ARG A 14 -5.95 12.59 -9.74
C ARG A 14 -5.14 13.87 -9.94
N LYS A 15 -4.06 13.84 -10.74
CA LYS A 15 -3.13 14.96 -10.98
C LYS A 15 -2.61 15.58 -9.66
N MET A 16 -2.40 14.77 -8.63
CA MET A 16 -1.92 15.20 -7.33
C MET A 16 -0.43 14.86 -7.17
N LYS A 17 0.36 15.77 -6.61
CA LYS A 17 1.76 15.48 -6.31
C LYS A 17 1.85 14.66 -5.03
N ALA A 18 2.79 13.72 -5.02
CA ALA A 18 3.11 12.90 -3.86
C ALA A 18 3.37 13.76 -2.60
N LYS A 19 4.18 14.81 -2.72
CA LYS A 19 4.48 15.73 -1.61
C LYS A 19 3.23 16.34 -0.97
N ASP A 20 2.26 16.74 -1.78
CA ASP A 20 1.01 17.34 -1.31
C ASP A 20 0.16 16.30 -0.56
N LEU A 21 0.13 15.06 -1.05
CA LEU A 21 -0.53 13.96 -0.35
C LEU A 21 0.12 13.69 1.01
N ALA A 22 1.46 13.60 1.08
CA ALA A 22 2.18 13.39 2.34
C ALA A 22 1.85 14.47 3.38
N GLN A 23 1.80 15.74 2.97
CA GLN A 23 1.42 16.85 3.85
C GLN A 23 -0.03 16.73 4.33
N ARG A 24 -0.97 16.37 3.45
CA ARG A 24 -2.39 16.24 3.78
C ARG A 24 -2.68 15.09 4.75
N ILE A 25 -1.99 13.96 4.62
CA ILE A 25 -2.22 12.78 5.47
C ILE A 25 -1.30 12.72 6.70
N GLY A 26 -0.32 13.62 6.79
CA GLY A 26 0.58 13.74 7.94
C GLY A 26 1.64 12.64 8.00
N ILE A 27 2.17 12.17 6.86
CA ILE A 27 3.28 11.21 6.84
C ILE A 27 4.54 11.81 6.22
N THR A 28 5.69 11.21 6.52
CA THR A 28 6.97 11.62 5.94
C THR A 28 7.05 11.26 4.45
N GLU A 29 7.84 12.02 3.69
CA GLU A 29 8.10 11.73 2.27
C GLU A 29 8.74 10.35 2.07
N ALA A 30 9.55 9.89 3.04
CA ALA A 30 10.14 8.55 3.04
C ALA A 30 9.07 7.44 3.10
N ASN A 31 8.11 7.55 4.02
CA ASN A 31 6.99 6.59 4.12
C ASN A 31 6.13 6.62 2.86
N LEU A 32 5.86 7.80 2.32
CA LEU A 32 5.11 7.93 1.08
C LEU A 32 5.85 7.28 -0.10
N SER A 33 7.17 7.41 -0.18
CA SER A 33 7.99 6.78 -1.22
C SER A 33 7.91 5.25 -1.17
N LEU A 34 7.92 4.66 0.04
CA LEU A 34 7.73 3.22 0.22
C LEU A 34 6.35 2.76 -0.25
N LEU A 35 5.30 3.52 0.06
CA LEU A 35 3.94 3.26 -0.42
C LEU A 35 3.83 3.36 -1.95
N ARG A 36 4.46 4.37 -2.55
CA ARG A 36 4.47 4.59 -4.00
C ARG A 36 5.19 3.49 -4.76
N THR A 37 6.28 2.98 -4.21
CA THR A 37 7.11 1.92 -4.82
C THR A 37 6.59 0.51 -4.53
N GLY A 38 5.54 0.36 -3.72
CA GLY A 38 5.02 -0.94 -3.30
C GLY A 38 5.96 -1.71 -2.37
N LYS A 39 7.06 -1.11 -1.90
CA LYS A 39 8.05 -1.73 -0.99
C LYS A 39 7.63 -1.68 0.49
N VAL A 40 6.38 -1.34 0.76
CA VAL A 40 5.87 -1.23 2.11
C VAL A 40 5.57 -2.63 2.66
N LYS A 41 5.97 -2.89 3.91
CA LYS A 41 5.66 -4.16 4.59
C LYS A 41 4.24 -4.23 5.16
N GLY A 42 3.53 -3.09 5.15
CA GLY A 42 2.18 -2.97 5.70
C GLY A 42 1.74 -1.52 5.82
N LEU A 43 0.43 -1.31 5.90
CA LEU A 43 -0.19 0.01 5.99
C LEU A 43 -1.22 0.00 7.12
N ARG A 44 -1.25 1.07 7.92
CA ARG A 44 -2.32 1.27 8.91
C ARG A 44 -3.62 1.63 8.20
N PHE A 45 -4.74 1.05 8.61
CA PHE A 45 -6.06 1.38 8.05
C PHE A 45 -6.39 2.87 8.19
N GLU A 46 -5.95 3.52 9.25
CA GLU A 46 -6.12 4.97 9.41
C GLU A 46 -5.42 5.76 8.29
N THR A 47 -4.21 5.37 7.92
CA THR A 47 -3.47 5.99 6.80
C THR A 47 -4.16 5.69 5.47
N LEU A 48 -4.62 4.45 5.27
CA LEU A 48 -5.38 4.08 4.08
C LEU A 48 -6.66 4.91 3.94
N ALA A 49 -7.43 5.06 5.03
CA ALA A 49 -8.65 5.88 5.05
C ALA A 49 -8.35 7.34 4.68
N LYS A 50 -7.28 7.94 5.24
CA LYS A 50 -6.87 9.31 4.89
C LYS A 50 -6.51 9.44 3.42
N ILE A 51 -5.79 8.47 2.84
CA ILE A 51 -5.46 8.46 1.42
C ILE A 51 -6.74 8.39 0.58
N CYS A 52 -7.63 7.45 0.90
CA CYS A 52 -8.92 7.29 0.22
C CYS A 52 -9.75 8.57 0.26
N THR A 53 -9.82 9.25 1.41
CA THR A 53 -10.54 10.53 1.55
C THR A 53 -9.91 11.65 0.73
N VAL A 54 -8.58 11.75 0.69
CA VAL A 54 -7.88 12.82 -0.05
C VAL A 54 -7.93 12.59 -1.56
N LEU A 55 -7.85 11.33 -1.99
CA LEU A 55 -7.84 10.95 -3.41
C LEU A 55 -9.23 10.60 -3.96
N ASP A 56 -10.26 10.67 -3.12
CA ASP A 56 -11.65 10.31 -3.45
C ASP A 56 -11.71 8.93 -4.13
N CYS A 57 -11.14 7.92 -3.48
CA CYS A 57 -11.07 6.55 -4.00
C CYS A 57 -11.42 5.52 -2.93
N GLN A 58 -11.59 4.27 -3.36
CA GLN A 58 -11.81 3.14 -2.45
C GLN A 58 -10.49 2.38 -2.21
N PRO A 59 -10.36 1.66 -1.08
CA PRO A 59 -9.21 0.81 -0.80
C PRO A 59 -8.87 -0.18 -1.93
N GLY A 60 -9.89 -0.76 -2.58
CA GLY A 60 -9.72 -1.68 -3.70
C GLY A 60 -9.13 -1.05 -4.96
N ASP A 61 -9.15 0.29 -5.07
CA ASP A 61 -8.48 1.00 -6.16
C ASP A 61 -6.96 1.07 -5.94
N LEU A 62 -6.52 1.01 -4.68
CA LEU A 62 -5.12 1.17 -4.27
C LEU A 62 -4.40 -0.15 -4.03
N LEU A 63 -5.13 -1.22 -3.70
CA LEU A 63 -4.59 -2.51 -3.32
C LEU A 63 -4.89 -3.53 -4.40
N ALA A 64 -3.84 -4.21 -4.88
CA ALA A 64 -3.93 -5.34 -5.79
C ALA A 64 -3.29 -6.57 -5.13
N HIS A 65 -3.89 -7.73 -5.39
CA HIS A 65 -3.31 -9.01 -5.00
C HIS A 65 -2.57 -9.60 -6.20
N ASP A 66 -1.25 -9.72 -6.09
CA ASP A 66 -0.41 -10.51 -6.99
C ASP A 66 -0.13 -11.83 -6.29
N PRO A 67 -0.89 -12.90 -6.60
CA PRO A 67 -0.71 -14.18 -5.94
C PRO A 67 0.71 -14.71 -6.16
N ASP A 68 1.34 -15.10 -5.06
CA ASP A 68 2.61 -15.80 -4.98
C ASP A 68 2.31 -17.24 -4.51
N ASP A 69 3.00 -18.24 -5.06
CA ASP A 69 2.74 -19.65 -4.71
C ASP A 69 3.02 -19.93 -3.21
N ASP A 70 3.83 -19.07 -2.58
CA ASP A 70 4.17 -19.14 -1.16
C ASP A 70 3.12 -18.51 -0.22
N ASP A 71 2.12 -17.77 -0.73
CA ASP A 71 1.19 -16.97 0.10
C ASP A 71 0.25 -17.82 0.97
N LEU A 72 0.08 -19.10 0.62
CA LEU A 72 -0.71 -20.08 1.36
C LEU A 72 0.16 -21.18 2.02
N MET A 73 1.47 -21.15 1.81
CA MET A 73 2.44 -22.08 2.38
C MET A 73 2.97 -21.56 3.73
N THR A 74 2.08 -21.33 4.70
CA THR A 74 2.51 -21.04 6.08
C THR A 74 2.44 -22.30 6.93
N GLY A 75 3.60 -22.94 7.15
CA GLY A 75 3.81 -23.91 8.23
C GLY A 75 3.93 -25.37 7.79
N GLY A 76 5.16 -25.82 7.53
CA GLY A 76 5.47 -27.23 7.30
C GLY A 76 6.79 -27.73 7.89
N ASP A 77 7.53 -26.94 8.67
CA ASP A 77 8.86 -27.33 9.20
C ASP A 77 8.99 -27.18 10.73
N ASP A 78 7.92 -27.46 11.49
CA ASP A 78 7.99 -27.69 12.95
C ASP A 78 7.31 -29.02 13.33
N LEU A 79 7.57 -30.08 12.55
CA LEU A 79 7.34 -31.47 12.93
C LEU A 79 8.64 -32.26 12.78
N GLU A 80 9.66 -31.91 13.57
CA GLU A 80 10.73 -32.85 13.90
C GLU A 80 10.56 -33.32 15.35
N ALA A 81 10.66 -34.65 15.48
CA ALA A 81 10.29 -35.49 16.61
C ALA A 81 11.32 -35.51 17.75
#